data_AF-A0AAD5SB10-F1
#
_entry.id   AF-A0AAD5SB10-F1
#
_cell.length_a   1.000
_cell.length_b   1.000
_cell.length_c   1.000
_cell.angle_alpha   90.00
_cell.angle_beta   90.00
_cell.angle_gamma   90.00
#
_symmetry.space_group_name_H-M   'P 1'
#
loop_
_entity.id
_entity.type
_entity.pdbx_description
1 polymer ?
#
loop_
_entity_poly.entity_id
_entity_poly.type
_entity_poly.pdbx_seq_one_letter_code
_entity_poly.pdbx_strand_id
1 'polypeptide(L)'
;MVSIFDELTTILGKSSTPFFSLSHTYSTEEPNDERRAIWANHRCNVGAKPLPSRDAPKYTWLAAEQDLERQLIKCGGWAVSMTNSDTLPFIITEGFLLDGEDADLDLGRPCGCHDNAQALHDENPEEIVVMMGYALSEDGMWRGHSWGLRIADNGFRIIETTSERVAYFGHILKPGQEAATKEEELELFARGSDILREFYANSGKEL
;
A
#
# COMPACT_ATOMS: atom_id res chain seq x y z
N MET A 1 -48.18 5.45 -34.39
CA MET A 1 -48.41 6.51 -33.40
C MET A 1 -47.04 6.89 -32.86
N VAL A 2 -46.39 7.85 -33.53
CA VAL A 2 -45.01 8.29 -33.27
C VAL A 2 -45.12 9.69 -32.70
N SER A 3 -44.56 9.93 -31.51
CA SER A 3 -44.61 11.21 -30.78
C SER A 3 -43.18 11.65 -30.50
N ILE A 4 -42.60 12.48 -31.37
CA ILE A 4 -42.38 13.93 -31.23
C ILE A 4 -41.13 14.24 -30.38
N PHE A 5 -39.99 14.23 -31.09
CA PHE A 5 -38.85 15.11 -30.86
C PHE A 5 -39.11 16.36 -31.71
N ASP A 6 -39.14 17.54 -31.08
CA ASP A 6 -38.85 18.87 -31.62
C ASP A 6 -39.71 19.89 -30.87
N GLU A 7 -39.09 20.61 -29.92
CA GLU A 7 -39.37 22.03 -29.74
C GLU A 7 -38.37 22.69 -28.78
N LEU A 8 -37.91 23.90 -29.18
CA LEU A 8 -37.25 24.94 -28.37
C LEU A 8 -35.71 25.07 -28.38
N THR A 9 -35.12 25.13 -29.58
CA THR A 9 -34.09 26.17 -29.85
C THR A 9 -34.78 27.50 -30.13
N THR A 10 -34.77 28.43 -29.17
CA THR A 10 -34.60 29.90 -29.35
C THR A 10 -34.79 30.57 -27.99
N ILE A 11 -33.68 30.94 -27.34
CA ILE A 11 -33.45 32.23 -26.67
C ILE A 11 -31.94 32.28 -26.40
N LEU A 12 -31.23 33.00 -27.27
CA LEU A 12 -29.83 33.37 -27.08
C LEU A 12 -29.78 34.59 -26.14
N GLY A 13 -29.04 34.44 -25.04
CA GLY A 13 -28.74 35.50 -24.08
C GLY A 13 -27.36 35.31 -23.45
N LYS A 14 -26.33 35.44 -24.29
CA LYS A 14 -24.91 35.73 -23.99
C LYS A 14 -24.47 35.70 -22.51
N SER A 15 -23.66 34.71 -22.14
CA SER A 15 -22.50 34.96 -21.26
C SER A 15 -21.38 33.99 -21.60
N SER A 16 -20.18 34.55 -21.67
CA SER A 16 -18.96 33.96 -22.19
C SER A 16 -18.14 33.34 -21.07
N THR A 17 -18.01 32.02 -21.06
CA THR A 17 -16.86 31.32 -20.46
C THR A 17 -16.52 30.09 -21.32
N PRO A 18 -15.24 29.89 -21.70
CA PRO A 18 -14.86 28.70 -22.45
C PRO A 18 -14.81 27.50 -21.50
N PHE A 19 -15.75 26.57 -21.67
CA PHE A 19 -15.70 25.25 -21.05
C PHE A 19 -14.70 24.40 -21.85
N PHE A 20 -13.48 24.23 -21.34
CA PHE A 20 -12.51 23.31 -21.92
C PHE A 20 -12.99 21.87 -21.66
N SER A 21 -13.58 21.25 -22.69
CA SER A 21 -13.79 19.81 -22.74
C SER A 21 -12.45 19.12 -23.03
N LEU A 22 -11.74 18.71 -21.99
CA LEU A 22 -10.60 17.78 -22.12
C LEU A 22 -11.16 16.37 -22.33
N SER A 23 -11.37 15.99 -23.59
CA SER A 23 -11.47 14.57 -23.96
C SER A 23 -10.09 13.94 -23.80
N HIS A 24 -9.83 13.32 -22.64
CA HIS A 24 -8.68 12.42 -22.50
C HIS A 24 -9.01 11.14 -23.25
N THR A 25 -8.51 11.02 -24.48
CA THR A 25 -8.40 9.71 -25.14
C THR A 25 -7.37 8.91 -24.35
N TYR A 26 -7.83 7.89 -23.63
CA TYR A 26 -6.94 6.88 -23.06
C TYR A 26 -6.23 6.18 -24.23
N SER A 27 -4.92 6.41 -24.34
CA SER A 27 -4.06 5.62 -25.20
C SER A 27 -4.07 4.18 -24.70
N THR A 28 -4.39 3.23 -25.58
CA THR A 28 -4.36 1.78 -25.35
C THR A 28 -2.97 1.20 -25.61
N GLU A 29 -1.91 1.97 -25.39
CA GLU A 29 -0.55 1.45 -25.47
C GLU A 29 -0.30 0.53 -24.27
N GLU A 30 0.13 -0.71 -24.56
CA GLU A 30 0.55 -1.69 -23.56
C GLU A 30 1.55 -1.05 -22.58
N PRO A 31 1.50 -1.35 -21.27
CA PRO A 31 2.41 -0.76 -20.31
C PRO A 31 3.87 -1.12 -20.66
N ASN A 32 4.58 -0.15 -21.25
CA ASN A 32 5.97 -0.28 -21.65
C ASN A 32 6.84 -0.70 -20.46
N ASP A 33 7.69 -1.71 -20.65
CA ASP A 33 8.64 -2.31 -19.68
C ASP A 33 9.48 -1.27 -18.90
N GLU A 34 9.59 -0.05 -19.41
CA GLU A 34 10.25 1.09 -18.75
C GLU A 34 9.61 1.48 -17.41
N ARG A 35 8.30 1.24 -17.18
CA ARG A 35 7.67 1.54 -15.88
C ARG A 35 8.09 0.57 -14.78
N ARG A 36 8.36 -0.70 -15.13
CA ARG A 36 9.01 -1.67 -14.24
C ARG A 36 10.47 -1.33 -14.01
N ALA A 37 11.16 -0.75 -15.01
CA ALA A 37 12.57 -0.38 -14.92
C ALA A 37 12.87 0.80 -13.96
N ILE A 38 11.87 1.61 -13.59
CA ILE A 38 12.04 2.68 -12.58
C ILE A 38 12.35 2.07 -11.19
N TRP A 39 11.85 0.86 -10.92
CA TRP A 39 12.02 0.14 -9.65
C TRP A 39 13.44 -0.42 -9.44
N ALA A 40 14.08 -0.89 -10.52
CA ALA A 40 15.38 -1.58 -10.43
C ALA A 40 16.52 -0.73 -9.84
N ASN A 41 16.41 0.61 -9.89
CA ASN A 41 17.47 1.53 -9.50
C ASN A 41 17.19 2.38 -8.24
N HIS A 42 15.97 2.39 -7.68
CA HIS A 42 15.61 3.25 -6.54
C HIS A 42 15.34 2.43 -5.28
N ARG A 43 16.43 1.93 -4.68
CA ARG A 43 16.46 1.30 -3.36
C ARG A 43 16.34 2.37 -2.28
N CYS A 44 15.13 2.90 -2.08
CA CYS A 44 14.87 3.91 -1.07
C CYS A 44 14.93 3.27 0.32
N ASN A 45 15.98 3.56 1.07
CA ASN A 45 16.02 3.30 2.50
C ASN A 45 15.30 4.43 3.23
N VAL A 46 14.33 4.07 4.04
CA VAL A 46 13.60 5.02 4.89
C VAL A 46 13.86 4.65 6.33
N GLY A 47 15.02 5.09 6.80
CA GLY A 47 15.40 5.01 8.20
C GLY A 47 14.33 5.63 9.09
N ALA A 48 14.05 4.95 10.19
CA ALA A 48 13.04 5.31 11.17
C ALA A 48 13.24 6.75 11.67
N LYS A 49 12.33 7.66 11.31
CA LYS A 49 12.24 8.96 11.99
C LYS A 49 11.42 8.79 13.27
N PRO A 50 11.87 9.30 14.43
CA PRO A 50 11.09 9.22 15.64
C PRO A 50 9.74 9.94 15.47
N LEU A 51 8.68 9.28 15.92
CA LEU A 51 7.32 9.80 15.83
C LEU A 51 7.09 10.94 16.83
N PRO A 52 6.20 11.88 16.50
CA PRO A 52 5.56 12.72 17.51
C PRO A 52 4.73 11.86 18.48
N SER A 53 4.63 12.27 19.75
CA SER A 53 3.87 11.52 20.76
C SER A 53 2.39 11.38 20.38
N ARG A 54 1.72 10.36 20.92
CA ARG A 54 0.28 10.11 20.71
C ARG A 54 -0.62 11.31 21.07
N ASP A 55 -0.17 12.17 21.99
CA ASP A 55 -0.86 13.38 22.43
C ASP A 55 -0.48 14.64 21.61
N ALA A 56 0.31 14.49 20.55
CA ALA A 56 0.75 15.62 19.76
C ALA A 56 -0.44 16.25 19.01
N PRO A 57 -0.50 17.59 18.94
CA PRO A 57 -1.60 18.29 18.27
C PRO A 57 -1.71 17.84 16.82
N LYS A 58 -2.92 17.89 16.24
CA LYS A 58 -3.26 17.52 14.84
C LYS A 58 -2.26 18.01 13.78
N TYR A 59 -1.51 19.07 14.08
CA TYR A 59 -0.37 19.58 13.31
C TYR A 59 0.80 18.60 13.12
N THR A 60 0.79 17.42 13.76
CA THR A 60 1.82 16.38 13.61
C THR A 60 1.43 15.24 12.68
N TRP A 61 0.13 14.90 12.57
CA TRP A 61 -0.36 13.84 11.69
C TRP A 61 -0.21 14.19 10.21
N LEU A 62 -0.54 15.42 9.82
CA LEU A 62 -0.35 15.89 8.45
C LEU A 62 1.14 15.86 8.04
N ALA A 63 2.04 16.23 8.96
CA ALA A 63 3.47 16.19 8.68
C ALA A 63 3.98 14.74 8.53
N ALA A 64 3.46 13.81 9.34
CA ALA A 64 3.75 12.38 9.26
C ALA A 64 3.22 11.76 7.96
N GLU A 65 1.99 12.07 7.57
CA GLU A 65 1.37 11.68 6.29
C GLU A 65 2.19 12.18 5.10
N GLN A 66 2.59 13.45 5.12
CA GLN A 66 3.45 14.03 4.08
C GLN A 66 4.84 13.41 4.06
N ASP A 67 5.39 13.04 5.22
CA ASP A 67 6.66 12.33 5.29
C ASP A 67 6.52 10.94 4.68
N LEU A 68 5.48 10.18 5.02
CA LEU A 68 5.21 8.87 4.43
C LEU A 68 4.97 8.96 2.92
N GLU A 69 4.19 9.92 2.47
CA GLU A 69 3.94 10.16 1.05
C GLU A 69 5.26 10.39 0.29
N ARG A 70 6.12 11.27 0.81
CA ARG A 70 7.45 11.52 0.23
C ARG A 70 8.32 10.27 0.21
N GLN A 71 8.21 9.42 1.22
CA GLN A 71 8.95 8.16 1.29
C GLN A 71 8.48 7.19 0.22
N LEU A 72 7.17 6.95 0.12
CA LEU A 72 6.59 6.04 -0.87
C LEU A 72 6.87 6.48 -2.31
N ILE A 73 6.73 7.77 -2.61
CA ILE A 73 7.03 8.31 -3.95
C ILE A 73 8.51 8.15 -4.32
N LYS A 74 9.44 8.25 -3.35
CA LYS A 74 10.86 7.98 -3.60
C LYS A 74 11.15 6.52 -3.92
N CYS A 75 10.35 5.60 -3.37
CA CYS A 75 10.43 4.18 -3.72
C CYS A 75 9.89 3.93 -5.14
N GLY A 76 8.88 4.69 -5.58
CA GLY A 76 8.32 4.59 -6.92
C GLY A 76 6.91 5.15 -7.00
N GLY A 77 6.28 5.03 -8.17
CA GLY A 77 4.95 5.60 -8.42
C GLY A 77 4.95 7.13 -8.47
N TRP A 78 3.76 7.73 -8.48
CA TRP A 78 3.58 9.18 -8.63
C TRP A 78 2.54 9.77 -7.67
N ALA A 79 1.75 8.95 -6.99
CA ALA A 79 0.78 9.41 -5.99
C ALA A 79 0.54 8.37 -4.91
N VAL A 80 0.04 8.86 -3.76
CA VAL A 80 -0.40 8.02 -2.66
C VAL A 80 -1.85 8.32 -2.32
N SER A 81 -2.69 7.28 -2.31
CA SER A 81 -4.03 7.35 -1.74
C SER A 81 -3.91 7.27 -0.22
N MET A 82 -3.63 8.41 0.41
CA MET A 82 -3.52 8.48 1.87
C MET A 82 -4.84 8.05 2.52
N THR A 83 -4.75 7.04 3.38
CA THR A 83 -5.86 6.63 4.25
C THR A 83 -5.46 6.92 5.68
N ASN A 84 -6.28 7.70 6.39
CA ASN A 84 -6.04 7.99 7.80
C ASN A 84 -6.20 6.68 8.58
N SER A 85 -5.08 6.13 9.03
CA SER A 85 -5.03 4.91 9.83
C SER A 85 -4.27 5.19 11.10
N ASP A 86 -4.77 4.64 12.21
CA ASP A 86 -4.07 4.62 13.49
C ASP A 86 -2.73 3.85 13.41
N THR A 87 -2.48 3.12 12.31
CA THR A 87 -1.23 2.41 12.03
C THR A 87 -0.16 3.25 11.34
N LEU A 88 -0.50 4.45 10.86
CA LEU A 88 0.47 5.37 10.23
C LEU A 88 1.78 5.55 11.00
N PRO A 89 1.78 5.70 12.34
CA PRO A 89 3.01 5.86 13.07
C PRO A 89 3.93 4.64 12.92
N PHE A 90 3.38 3.44 13.05
CA PHE A 90 4.15 2.19 12.92
C PHE A 90 4.65 1.99 11.50
N ILE A 91 3.85 2.32 10.47
CA ILE A 91 4.28 2.27 9.08
C ILE A 91 5.51 3.17 8.84
N ILE A 92 5.53 4.37 9.42
CA ILE A 92 6.63 5.32 9.23
C ILE A 92 7.92 4.88 9.96
N THR A 93 7.80 4.24 11.12
CA THR A 93 8.98 3.86 11.94
C THR A 93 9.47 2.44 11.73
N GLU A 94 8.56 1.51 11.44
CA GLU A 94 8.81 0.07 11.39
C GLU A 94 8.51 -0.49 9.98
N GLY A 95 8.28 0.37 9.00
CA GLY A 95 7.91 -0.02 7.64
C GLY A 95 9.06 -0.65 6.85
N PHE A 96 8.73 -1.69 6.10
CA PHE A 96 9.62 -2.41 5.19
C PHE A 96 9.10 -2.31 3.76
N LEU A 97 9.98 -1.94 2.82
CA LEU A 97 9.74 -1.91 1.37
C LEU A 97 10.01 -3.27 0.69
N LEU A 98 8.97 -4.06 0.45
CA LEU A 98 9.05 -5.39 -0.14
C LEU A 98 8.76 -5.35 -1.64
N ASP A 99 9.49 -6.16 -2.40
CA ASP A 99 9.26 -6.35 -3.83
C ASP A 99 8.03 -7.24 -4.08
N GLY A 100 7.24 -6.92 -5.10
CA GLY A 100 6.07 -7.69 -5.48
C GLY A 100 6.30 -8.79 -6.51
N GLU A 101 7.48 -8.86 -7.16
CA GLU A 101 7.75 -9.79 -8.27
C GLU A 101 7.49 -11.28 -7.91
N ASP A 102 7.75 -11.68 -6.66
CA ASP A 102 7.58 -13.05 -6.16
C ASP A 102 6.41 -13.19 -5.15
N ALA A 103 5.40 -12.32 -5.23
CA ALA A 103 4.23 -12.46 -4.36
C ALA A 103 3.33 -13.62 -4.81
N ASP A 104 2.98 -14.51 -3.88
CA ASP A 104 1.99 -15.55 -4.10
C ASP A 104 0.59 -14.90 -4.12
N LEU A 105 -0.19 -15.17 -5.17
CA LEU A 105 -1.56 -14.65 -5.28
C LEU A 105 -2.57 -15.70 -4.78
N ASP A 106 -3.21 -15.42 -3.65
CA ASP A 106 -4.26 -16.25 -3.04
C ASP A 106 -5.56 -15.44 -2.93
N LEU A 107 -6.32 -15.41 -4.04
CA LEU A 107 -7.45 -14.50 -4.20
C LEU A 107 -8.57 -14.77 -3.19
N GLY A 108 -8.79 -13.81 -2.30
CA GLY A 108 -9.92 -13.76 -1.39
C GLY A 108 -11.06 -12.90 -1.92
N ARG A 109 -11.83 -12.30 -1.00
CA ARG A 109 -12.92 -11.40 -1.37
C ARG A 109 -12.38 -10.10 -1.98
N PRO A 110 -12.95 -9.62 -3.11
CA PRO A 110 -12.60 -8.31 -3.67
C PRO A 110 -12.78 -7.19 -2.65
N CYS A 111 -11.81 -6.27 -2.59
CA CYS A 111 -11.76 -5.15 -1.64
C CYS A 111 -11.76 -5.55 -0.15
N GLY A 112 -11.60 -6.83 0.18
CA GLY A 112 -11.55 -7.36 1.55
C GLY A 112 -10.14 -7.68 2.01
N CYS A 113 -9.12 -6.93 1.58
CA CYS A 113 -7.71 -7.29 1.79
C CYS A 113 -7.35 -7.51 3.26
N HIS A 114 -7.91 -6.70 4.17
CA HIS A 114 -7.71 -6.87 5.60
C HIS A 114 -8.32 -8.20 6.12
N ASP A 115 -9.60 -8.43 5.83
CA ASP A 115 -10.30 -9.65 6.25
C ASP A 115 -9.66 -10.91 5.65
N ASN A 116 -9.24 -10.85 4.39
CA ASN A 116 -8.56 -11.96 3.72
C ASN A 116 -7.20 -12.26 4.36
N ALA A 117 -6.39 -11.22 4.64
CA ALA A 117 -5.09 -11.39 5.28
C ALA A 117 -5.24 -11.94 6.71
N GLN A 118 -6.26 -11.47 7.44
CA GLN A 118 -6.57 -12.00 8.77
C GLN A 118 -7.00 -13.47 8.70
N ALA A 119 -7.83 -13.84 7.71
CA ALA A 119 -8.22 -15.24 7.52
C ALA A 119 -7.00 -16.15 7.24
N LEU A 120 -6.04 -15.69 6.42
CA LEU A 120 -4.80 -16.43 6.17
C LEU A 120 -4.00 -16.69 7.46
N HIS A 121 -3.89 -15.68 8.32
CA HIS A 121 -3.28 -15.81 9.64
C HIS A 121 -4.08 -16.78 10.52
N ASP A 122 -5.39 -16.63 10.61
CA ASP A 122 -6.22 -17.46 11.48
C ASP A 122 -6.19 -18.95 11.07
N GLU A 123 -6.01 -19.22 9.78
CA GLU A 123 -5.82 -20.57 9.24
C GLU A 123 -4.42 -21.14 9.47
N ASN A 124 -3.39 -20.28 9.58
CA ASN A 124 -1.98 -20.68 9.73
C ASN A 124 -1.23 -19.75 10.71
N PRO A 125 -1.67 -19.66 11.98
CA PRO A 125 -1.20 -18.64 12.93
C PRO A 125 0.27 -18.82 13.36
N GLU A 126 0.86 -19.98 13.08
CA GLU A 126 2.26 -20.31 13.34
C GLU A 126 3.19 -20.04 12.14
N GLU A 127 2.65 -19.69 10.96
CA GLU A 127 3.44 -19.45 9.75
C GLU A 127 3.20 -18.08 9.12
N ILE A 128 2.00 -17.54 9.21
CA ILE A 128 1.62 -16.32 8.49
C ILE A 128 1.40 -15.20 9.49
N VAL A 129 2.03 -14.05 9.25
CA VAL A 129 1.70 -12.79 9.95
C VAL A 129 0.98 -11.83 9.01
N VAL A 130 0.13 -10.97 9.57
CA VAL A 130 -0.54 -9.91 8.81
C VAL A 130 0.38 -8.71 8.70
N MET A 131 0.53 -8.19 7.49
CA MET A 131 1.19 -6.91 7.22
C MET A 131 0.14 -5.83 6.92
N MET A 132 0.41 -4.61 7.38
CA MET A 132 -0.40 -3.43 7.08
C MET A 132 0.45 -2.28 6.57
N GLY A 133 -0.01 -1.61 5.52
CA GLY A 133 0.71 -0.50 4.93
C GLY A 133 0.11 -0.04 3.61
N TYR A 134 0.97 0.16 2.62
CA TYR A 134 0.63 0.65 1.29
C TYR A 134 1.18 -0.30 0.23
N ALA A 135 0.41 -0.56 -0.82
CA ALA A 135 0.86 -1.33 -1.97
C ALA A 135 0.85 -0.47 -3.24
N LEU A 136 1.95 -0.52 -4.00
CA LEU A 136 2.09 0.15 -5.29
C LEU A 136 1.43 -0.69 -6.37
N SER A 137 0.51 -0.09 -7.12
CA SER A 137 -0.14 -0.76 -8.25
C SER A 137 0.53 -0.35 -9.57
N GLU A 138 0.29 -1.09 -10.65
CA GLU A 138 0.87 -0.81 -11.97
C GLU A 138 0.51 0.57 -12.54
N ASP A 139 -0.61 1.15 -12.09
CA ASP A 139 -1.00 2.50 -12.45
C ASP A 139 -0.15 3.59 -11.78
N GLY A 140 0.79 3.21 -10.91
CA GLY A 140 1.73 4.10 -10.23
C GLY A 140 1.17 4.74 -8.96
N MET A 141 0.01 4.31 -8.46
CA MET A 141 -0.57 4.81 -7.22
C MET A 141 -0.35 3.82 -6.07
N TRP A 142 0.14 4.34 -4.94
CA TRP A 142 0.20 3.62 -3.67
C TRP A 142 -1.17 3.67 -2.98
N ARG A 143 -1.65 2.53 -2.48
CA ARG A 143 -2.96 2.42 -1.83
C ARG A 143 -2.84 1.72 -0.49
N GLY A 144 -3.58 2.18 0.51
CA GLY A 144 -3.70 1.48 1.79
C GLY A 144 -4.08 0.02 1.54
N HIS A 145 -3.31 -0.90 2.12
CA HIS A 145 -3.42 -2.33 1.82
C HIS A 145 -2.96 -3.20 2.99
N SER A 146 -3.47 -4.42 3.03
CA SER A 146 -3.06 -5.48 3.95
C SER A 146 -2.81 -6.76 3.17
N TRP A 147 -1.80 -7.52 3.60
CA TRP A 147 -1.38 -8.75 2.95
C TRP A 147 -0.85 -9.74 3.99
N GLY A 148 -0.76 -11.02 3.61
CA GLY A 148 -0.10 -12.04 4.43
C GLY A 148 1.41 -12.05 4.18
N LEU A 149 2.18 -12.36 5.21
CA LEU A 149 3.61 -12.63 5.10
C LEU A 149 3.87 -14.01 5.68
N ARG A 150 4.09 -15.00 4.82
CA ARG A 150 4.47 -16.35 5.23
C ARG A 150 5.94 -16.35 5.63
N ILE A 151 6.19 -16.68 6.87
CA ILE A 151 7.52 -16.79 7.46
C ILE A 151 8.01 -18.23 7.28
N ALA A 152 9.22 -18.40 6.76
CA ALA A 152 9.89 -19.69 6.61
C ALA A 152 11.29 -19.63 7.23
N ASP A 153 11.96 -20.77 7.37
CA ASP A 153 13.27 -20.87 8.04
C ASP A 153 14.36 -20.02 7.36
N ASN A 154 14.26 -19.80 6.05
CA ASN A 154 15.27 -19.11 5.25
C ASN A 154 14.76 -17.85 4.55
N GLY A 155 13.63 -17.28 5.01
CA GLY A 155 13.10 -16.05 4.42
C GLY A 155 11.59 -15.91 4.59
N PHE A 156 10.96 -15.23 3.63
CA PHE A 156 9.54 -14.96 3.64
C PHE A 156 8.96 -14.97 2.23
N ARG A 157 7.63 -15.11 2.14
CA ARG A 157 6.85 -14.87 0.91
C ARG A 157 5.66 -13.96 1.22
N ILE A 158 5.42 -13.02 0.32
CA ILE A 158 4.21 -12.17 0.37
C ILE A 158 3.06 -13.01 -0.16
N ILE A 159 1.92 -12.97 0.53
CA ILE A 159 0.66 -13.53 0.06
C ILE A 159 -0.30 -12.38 -0.20
N GLU A 160 -0.52 -12.08 -1.48
CA GLU A 160 -1.44 -11.06 -1.96
C GLU A 160 -2.83 -11.68 -2.18
N THR A 161 -3.88 -11.02 -1.71
CA THR A 161 -5.24 -11.60 -1.70
C THR A 161 -6.24 -10.92 -2.60
N THR A 162 -5.82 -9.87 -3.32
CA THR A 162 -6.73 -9.06 -4.14
C THR A 162 -6.28 -8.91 -5.58
N SER A 163 -5.05 -8.45 -5.80
CA SER A 163 -4.51 -8.17 -7.13
C SER A 163 -3.01 -7.99 -7.05
N GLU A 164 -2.29 -8.42 -8.08
CA GLU A 164 -0.85 -8.19 -8.20
C GLU A 164 -0.47 -6.73 -7.92
N ARG A 165 0.66 -6.56 -7.22
CA ARG A 165 1.22 -5.27 -6.85
C ARG A 165 2.68 -5.24 -7.26
N VAL A 166 3.14 -4.05 -7.63
CA VAL A 166 4.55 -3.82 -7.97
C VAL A 166 5.42 -3.89 -6.73
N ALA A 167 4.93 -3.35 -5.62
CA ALA A 167 5.67 -3.30 -4.37
C ALA A 167 4.75 -3.10 -3.17
N TYR A 168 5.28 -3.36 -1.98
CA TYR A 168 4.59 -3.22 -0.71
C TYR A 168 5.46 -2.42 0.26
N PHE A 169 4.85 -1.55 1.05
CA PHE A 169 5.51 -0.81 2.11
C PHE A 169 4.67 -0.85 3.37
N GLY A 170 5.11 -1.54 4.40
CA GLY A 170 4.31 -1.67 5.62
C GLY A 170 5.05 -2.37 6.74
N HIS A 171 4.35 -2.54 7.86
CA HIS A 171 4.89 -3.20 9.05
C HIS A 171 4.07 -4.44 9.39
N ILE A 172 4.67 -5.34 10.17
CA ILE A 172 3.96 -6.50 10.72
C ILE A 172 2.97 -5.97 11.79
N LEU A 173 1.71 -6.36 11.66
CA LEU A 173 0.67 -6.05 12.63
C LEU A 173 0.90 -6.89 13.89
N LYS A 174 1.20 -6.24 15.02
CA LYS A 174 1.49 -6.92 16.29
C LYS A 174 0.23 -7.62 16.81
N PRO A 175 0.33 -8.89 17.25
CA PRO A 175 -0.73 -9.53 18.01
C PRO A 175 -0.97 -8.72 19.30
N GLY A 176 -2.14 -8.11 19.43
CA GLY A 176 -2.54 -7.40 20.67
C GLY A 176 -2.99 -5.95 20.52
N GLN A 177 -3.19 -5.44 19.30
CA GLN A 177 -3.97 -4.20 19.16
C GLN A 177 -5.47 -4.40 19.44
N GLU A 178 -5.99 -5.64 19.51
CA GLU A 178 -7.39 -5.93 19.92
C GLU A 178 -7.64 -7.20 20.81
N ALA A 179 -6.65 -8.06 21.13
CA ALA A 179 -6.90 -9.26 21.97
C ALA A 179 -5.69 -9.77 22.79
N ALA A 180 -5.94 -10.61 23.80
CA ALA A 180 -4.90 -11.32 24.56
C ALA A 180 -4.28 -12.42 23.71
N THR A 181 -2.99 -12.30 23.40
CA THR A 181 -2.29 -13.13 22.42
C THR A 181 -1.44 -14.22 23.05
N LYS A 182 -1.26 -15.31 22.32
CA LYS A 182 -0.50 -16.48 22.77
C LYS A 182 1.00 -16.23 22.60
N GLU A 183 1.82 -16.91 23.42
CA GLU A 183 3.29 -16.81 23.36
C GLU A 183 3.84 -17.15 21.97
N GLU A 184 3.28 -18.18 21.33
CA GLU A 184 3.63 -18.62 19.96
C GLU A 184 3.41 -17.53 18.90
N GLU A 185 2.33 -16.73 19.03
CA GLU A 185 2.04 -15.62 18.10
C GLU A 185 3.04 -14.47 18.27
N LEU A 186 3.47 -14.20 19.51
CA LEU A 186 4.51 -13.21 19.80
C LEU A 186 5.87 -13.66 19.28
N GLU A 187 6.18 -14.95 19.38
CA GLU A 187 7.40 -15.54 18.82
C GLU A 187 7.40 -15.45 17.29
N LEU A 188 6.28 -15.77 16.62
CA LEU A 188 6.18 -15.64 15.16
C LEU A 188 6.34 -14.18 14.72
N PHE A 189 5.70 -13.24 15.42
CA PHE A 189 5.86 -11.80 15.17
C PHE A 189 7.33 -11.37 15.28
N ALA A 190 8.01 -11.78 16.36
CA ALA A 190 9.40 -11.44 16.60
C ALA A 190 10.29 -12.03 15.50
N ARG A 191 10.10 -13.32 15.19
CA ARG A 191 10.81 -14.01 14.12
C ARG A 191 10.61 -13.34 12.76
N GLY A 192 9.38 -12.98 12.40
CA GLY A 192 9.11 -12.28 11.14
C GLY A 192 9.80 -10.92 11.07
N SER A 193 9.78 -10.16 12.17
CA SER A 193 10.47 -8.88 12.27
C SER A 193 11.98 -9.02 12.10
N ASP A 194 12.57 -10.05 12.72
CA ASP A 194 14.01 -10.30 12.66
C ASP A 194 14.43 -10.77 11.27
N ILE A 195 13.67 -11.66 10.62
CA ILE A 195 13.91 -12.07 9.23
C ILE A 195 13.89 -10.87 8.27
N LEU A 196 12.92 -9.96 8.43
CA LEU A 196 12.88 -8.75 7.61
C LEU A 196 14.12 -7.88 7.86
N ARG A 197 14.49 -7.63 9.12
CA ARG A 197 15.69 -6.84 9.45
C ARG A 197 16.97 -7.46 8.90
N GLU A 198 17.14 -8.78 9.04
CA GLU A 198 18.27 -9.50 8.48
C GLU A 198 18.31 -9.43 6.96
N PHE A 199 17.16 -9.56 6.29
CA PHE A 199 17.05 -9.39 4.85
C PHE A 199 17.55 -7.99 4.41
N TYR A 200 17.15 -6.92 5.10
CA TYR A 200 17.66 -5.57 4.77
C TYR A 200 19.15 -5.41 5.07
N ALA A 201 19.61 -5.84 6.24
CA ALA A 201 21.02 -5.76 6.62
C ALA A 201 21.93 -6.48 5.60
N ASN A 202 21.51 -7.67 5.15
CA ASN A 202 22.26 -8.48 4.18
C ASN A 202 22.13 -7.98 2.74
N SER A 203 21.09 -7.20 2.43
CA SER A 203 20.89 -6.63 1.09
C SER A 203 21.83 -5.47 0.75
N GLY A 204 22.73 -5.09 1.67
CA GLY A 204 23.61 -3.92 1.54
C GLY A 204 22.85 -2.60 1.57
N LYS A 205 21.61 -2.62 2.05
CA LYS A 205 20.74 -1.47 2.24
C LYS A 205 20.83 -1.10 3.73
N GLU A 206 21.79 -0.25 4.11
CA GLU A 206 21.90 0.25 5.50
C GLU A 206 20.58 0.92 5.92
N LEU A 207 20.17 0.71 7.18
CA LEU A 207 18.99 1.28 7.85
C LEU A 207 19.06 2.80 8.03
#